data_AF-A0A523J8Q3-F1
#
_entry.id   AF-A0A523J8Q3-F1
#
_cell.length_a   1.000
_cell.length_b   1.000
_cell.length_c   1.000
_cell.angle_alpha   90.00
_cell.angle_beta   90.00
_cell.angle_gamma   90.00
#
_symmetry.space_group_name_H-M   'P 1'
#
loop_
_entity.id
_entity.type
_entity.pdbx_description
1 polymer ?
#
loop_
_entity_poly.entity_id
_entity_poly.type
_entity_poly.pdbx_seq_one_letter_code
_entity_poly.pdbx_strand_id
1 'polypeptide(L)' 'MEQPPIEKPVIHAAGSEADFFFVTLDTDVVESIVDQLFEAEAAAVPNGGETTPEAARFAELVDLWNDCQEYLDNGGAA' A
#
# COMPACT_ATOMS: atom_id res chain seq x y z
N MET A 1 -31.09 9.19 11.79
CA MET A 1 -30.54 10.07 12.85
C MET A 1 -29.06 10.17 12.58
N GLU A 2 -28.55 11.35 12.25
CA GLU A 2 -27.12 11.56 12.01
C GLU A 2 -26.39 11.47 13.35
N GLN A 3 -25.41 10.58 13.44
CA GLN A 3 -24.55 10.49 14.62
C GLN A 3 -23.55 11.65 14.59
N PRO A 4 -23.36 12.38 15.70
CA PRO A 4 -22.32 13.41 15.75
C PRO A 4 -20.93 12.77 15.57
N PRO A 5 -19.95 13.52 15.02
CA PRO A 5 -18.58 13.04 14.88
C PRO A 5 -18.04 12.56 16.23
N ILE A 6 -17.37 11.40 16.23
CA ILE A 6 -16.71 10.89 17.44
C ILE A 6 -15.60 11.88 17.83
N GLU A 7 -15.62 12.34 19.08
CA GLU A 7 -14.62 13.28 19.59
C GLU A 7 -13.23 12.62 19.60
N LYS A 8 -12.23 13.32 19.03
CA LYS A 8 -10.88 12.78 18.86
C LYS A 8 -10.25 12.52 20.24
N PRO A 9 -9.78 11.29 20.54
CA PRO A 9 -9.14 11.00 21.83
C PRO A 9 -7.93 11.90 22.07
N VAL A 10 -7.70 12.29 23.33
CA VAL A 10 -6.63 13.23 23.75
C VAL A 10 -5.23 12.76 23.31
N ILE A 11 -5.00 11.45 23.18
CA ILE A 11 -3.72 10.91 22.70
C ILE A 11 -3.41 11.30 21.24
N HIS A 12 -4.44 11.69 20.48
CA HIS A 12 -4.32 12.19 19.11
C HIS A 12 -4.51 13.72 19.03
N ALA A 13 -4.21 14.45 20.10
CA ALA A 13 -4.22 15.92 20.12
C ALA A 13 -3.12 16.57 19.27
N ALA A 14 -2.23 15.79 18.67
CA ALA A 14 -1.44 16.26 17.54
C ALA A 14 -2.41 16.68 16.42
N GLY A 15 -2.10 17.79 15.74
CA GLY A 15 -2.97 18.41 14.73
C GLY A 15 -3.21 17.51 13.52
N SER A 16 -3.33 18.10 12.33
CA SER A 16 -3.54 17.33 11.10
C SER A 16 -2.48 16.25 10.83
N GLU A 17 -1.30 16.37 11.45
CA GLU A 17 -0.22 15.37 11.38
C GLU A 17 -0.54 14.03 12.05
N ALA A 18 -1.55 13.96 12.91
CA ALA A 18 -2.02 12.73 13.55
C ALA A 18 -3.44 12.33 13.11
N ASP A 19 -3.91 12.88 11.99
CA ASP A 19 -5.16 12.44 11.40
C ASP A 19 -4.95 11.12 10.66
N PHE A 20 -5.88 10.19 10.86
CA PHE A 20 -5.98 8.99 10.05
C PHE A 20 -6.86 9.30 8.85
N PHE A 21 -6.41 8.90 7.67
CA PHE A 21 -7.17 9.02 6.44
C PHE A 21 -7.56 7.63 5.95
N PHE A 22 -8.82 7.47 5.60
CA PHE A 22 -9.25 6.33 4.80
C PHE A 22 -8.99 6.67 3.35
N VAL A 23 -8.19 5.83 2.69
CA VAL A 23 -7.98 5.90 1.25
C VAL A 23 -8.71 4.72 0.64
N THR A 24 -9.70 5.00 -0.20
CA THR A 24 -10.28 3.98 -1.07
C THR A 24 -9.35 3.83 -2.26
N LEU A 25 -8.84 2.62 -2.46
CA LEU A 25 -8.02 2.27 -3.61
C LEU A 25 -8.89 1.45 -4.55
N ASP A 26 -9.02 1.93 -5.78
CA ASP A 26 -9.65 1.17 -6.86
C ASP A 26 -8.68 0.09 -7.35
N THR A 27 -9.20 -1.01 -7.89
CA THR A 27 -8.39 -2.16 -8.34
C THR A 27 -7.33 -1.75 -9.37
N ASP A 28 -7.66 -0.83 -10.28
CA ASP A 28 -6.74 -0.32 -11.30
C ASP A 28 -5.56 0.47 -10.70
N VAL A 29 -5.79 1.17 -9.60
CA VAL A 29 -4.72 1.84 -8.84
C VAL A 29 -3.78 0.82 -8.22
N VAL A 30 -4.33 -0.26 -7.64
CA VAL A 30 -3.52 -1.33 -7.04
C VAL A 30 -2.70 -2.06 -8.10
N GLU A 31 -3.32 -2.43 -9.23
CA GLU A 31 -2.63 -3.04 -10.39
C GLU A 31 -1.47 -2.14 -10.87
N SER A 32 -1.72 -0.83 -11.01
CA SER A 32 -0.69 0.12 -11.44
C SER A 32 0.47 0.24 -10.45
N ILE A 33 0.23 0.07 -9.15
CA ILE A 33 1.28 0.06 -8.13
C ILE A 33 2.12 -1.20 -8.25
N VAL A 34 1.48 -2.37 -8.40
CA VAL A 34 2.17 -3.65 -8.60
C VAL A 34 3.08 -3.59 -9.84
N ASP A 35 2.58 -3.09 -10.97
CA ASP A 35 3.36 -2.95 -12.20
C ASP A 35 4.60 -2.06 -12.02
N GLN A 36 4.45 -0.90 -11.36
CA GLN A 36 5.55 0.01 -11.10
C GLN A 36 6.60 -0.60 -10.15
N LEU A 37 6.16 -1.38 -9.16
CA LEU A 37 7.06 -2.05 -8.23
C LEU A 37 7.83 -3.19 -8.91
N PHE A 38 7.20 -3.93 -9.81
CA PHE A 38 7.90 -4.93 -10.64
C PHE A 38 8.96 -4.29 -11.53
N GLU A 39 8.66 -3.16 -12.18
CA GLU A 39 9.65 -2.43 -12.98
C GLU A 39 10.81 -1.92 -12.11
N ALA A 40 10.50 -1.38 -10.92
CA ALA A 40 11.51 -0.90 -9.97
C ALA A 40 12.39 -2.04 -9.43
N GLU A 41 11.80 -3.19 -9.11
CA GLU A 41 12.53 -4.40 -8.71
C GLU A 41 13.52 -4.81 -9.81
N ALA A 42 13.05 -4.95 -11.04
CA ALA A 42 13.87 -5.34 -12.18
C ALA A 42 15.01 -4.35 -12.44
N ALA A 43 14.76 -3.04 -12.27
CA ALA A 43 15.77 -2.01 -12.41
C ALA A 43 16.81 -2.01 -11.27
N ALA A 44 16.45 -2.50 -10.08
CA ALA A 44 17.33 -2.61 -8.92
C ALA A 44 18.25 -3.85 -8.95
N VAL A 45 18.01 -4.79 -9.87
CA VAL A 45 18.86 -5.96 -10.10
C VAL A 45 20.02 -5.59 -11.03
N PRO A 46 21.28 -5.65 -10.57
CA PRO A 46 22.44 -5.39 -11.41
C PRO A 46 22.57 -6.43 -12.53
N ASN A 47 23.30 -6.10 -13.60
CA ASN A 47 23.55 -7.00 -14.74
C ASN A 47 24.17 -8.36 -14.37
N GLY A 48 24.73 -8.50 -13.16
CA GLY A 48 25.25 -9.76 -12.62
C GLY A 48 24.19 -10.72 -12.07
N GLY A 49 22.92 -10.29 -12.00
CA GLY A 49 21.81 -11.09 -11.48
C GLY A 49 21.81 -11.28 -9.97
N GLU A 50 22.67 -10.56 -9.25
CA GLU A 50 22.77 -10.63 -7.79
C GLU A 50 21.63 -9.83 -7.16
N THR A 51 20.86 -10.46 -6.26
CA THR A 51 19.82 -9.75 -5.50
C THR A 51 20.45 -8.71 -4.58
N THR A 52 20.08 -7.46 -4.77
CA THR A 52 20.49 -6.34 -3.90
C THR A 52 19.49 -6.16 -2.76
N PRO A 53 19.88 -5.49 -1.65
CA PRO A 53 18.93 -5.12 -0.60
C PRO A 53 17.76 -4.26 -1.11
N GLU A 54 17.99 -3.47 -2.15
CA GLU A 54 16.96 -2.64 -2.78
C GLU A 54 15.99 -3.50 -3.61
N ALA A 55 16.50 -4.42 -4.44
CA ALA A 55 15.67 -5.37 -5.17
C ALA A 55 14.85 -6.25 -4.21
N ALA A 56 15.45 -6.73 -3.11
CA ALA A 56 14.74 -7.49 -2.10
C ALA A 56 13.59 -6.68 -1.45
N ARG A 57 13.82 -5.39 -1.18
CA ARG A 57 12.77 -4.50 -0.66
C ARG A 57 11.65 -4.29 -1.67
N PHE A 58 11.96 -4.16 -2.97
CA PHE A 58 10.91 -4.05 -3.98
C PHE A 58 10.12 -5.34 -4.11
N ALA A 59 10.77 -6.50 -4.08
CA ALA A 59 10.09 -7.80 -4.05
C ALA A 59 9.12 -7.93 -2.86
N GLU A 60 9.54 -7.54 -1.66
CA GLU A 60 8.65 -7.52 -0.48
C GLU A 60 7.42 -6.61 -0.67
N LEU A 61 7.60 -5.47 -1.36
CA LEU A 61 6.49 -4.57 -1.68
C LEU A 61 5.59 -5.14 -2.77
N VAL A 62 6.15 -5.80 -3.79
CA VAL A 62 5.39 -6.52 -4.82
C VAL A 62 4.50 -7.58 -4.17
N ASP A 63 5.06 -8.41 -3.29
CA ASP A 63 4.31 -9.44 -2.56
C ASP A 63 3.15 -8.82 -1.74
N LEU A 64 3.44 -7.75 -0.98
CA LEU A 64 2.42 -7.04 -0.20
C LEU A 64 1.27 -6.49 -1.05
N TRP A 65 1.59 -5.89 -2.19
CA TRP A 65 0.58 -5.28 -3.06
C TRP A 65 -0.17 -6.32 -3.90
N ASN A 66 0.45 -7.45 -4.24
CA ASN A 66 -0.24 -8.61 -4.81
C ASN A 66 -1.26 -9.19 -3.84
N ASP A 67 -0.91 -9.36 -2.56
CA ASP A 67 -1.88 -9.79 -1.54
C ASP A 67 -3.07 -8.83 -1.44
N CYS A 68 -2.82 -7.52 -1.59
CA CYS A 68 -3.87 -6.51 -1.62
C CYS A 68 -4.75 -6.64 -2.87
N GLN A 69 -4.15 -6.84 -4.04
CA GLN A 69 -4.87 -7.06 -5.29
C GLN A 69 -5.75 -8.31 -5.21
N GLU A 70 -5.19 -9.44 -4.76
CA GLU A 70 -5.93 -10.69 -4.57
C GLU A 70 -7.10 -10.50 -3.59
N TYR A 71 -6.91 -9.74 -2.52
CA TYR A 71 -7.99 -9.41 -1.59
C TYR A 71 -9.12 -8.63 -2.28
N LEU A 72 -8.79 -7.64 -3.11
CA LEU A 72 -9.79 -6.85 -3.85
C LEU A 72 -10.51 -7.71 -4.90
N ASP A 73 -9.78 -8.51 -5.66
CA ASP A 73 -10.32 -9.41 -6.69
C ASP A 73 -11.29 -10.45 -6.12
N ASN A 74 -11.02 -10.91 -4.89
CA ASN A 74 -11.88 -11.83 -4.16
C ASN A 74 -13.08 -11.16 -3.47
N GLY A 75 -13.34 -9.89 -3.76
CA GLY A 75 -14.50 -9.15 -3.23
C GLY A 75 -14.29 -8.67 -1.80
N GLY A 76 -13.10 -8.12 -1.52
CA GLY A 76 -12.66 -7.57 -0.24
C GLY A 76 -13.81 -7.02 0.61
N ALA A 77 -13.91 -7.51 1.85
CA ALA A 77 -15.06 -7.40 2.75
C ALA A 77 -15.90 -6.13 2.53
N ALA A 78 -17.10 -6.36 1.96
CA ALA A 78 -18.16 -5.37 1.76
C ALA A 78 -18.68 -4.76 3.06
#